data_AF-A0A9X8DJF7-F1
#
_entry.id   AF-A0A9X8DJF7-F1
#
_cell.length_a   1.000
_cell.length_b   1.000
_cell.length_c   1.000
_cell.angle_alpha   90.00
_cell.angle_beta   90.00
_cell.angle_gamma   90.00
#
_symmetry.space_group_name_H-M   'P 1'
#
loop_
_entity.id
_entity.type
_entity.pdbx_description
1 polymer ?
#
loop_
_entity_poly.entity_id
_entity_poly.type
_entity_poly.pdbx_seq_one_letter_code
_entity_poly.pdbx_strand_id
1 'polypeptide(L)'
;YTLISTDTHEMYYSNKRQQYLVDQGYTFKVVTELYDKATFEDSQSELLAEVLEAQDLEKFIDDENAEISKIGGDEDLSRLSGKKKKTTMGALSGADGSKYMEYSTGHGAKQRHNLFRDRYK
;
A
#
# COMPACT_ATOMS: atom_id res chain seq x y z
N TYR A 1 -5.74 -20.50 5.31
CA TYR A 1 -4.55 -21.12 5.89
C TYR A 1 -3.41 -20.13 5.85
N THR A 2 -2.55 -20.12 6.88
CA THR A 2 -1.36 -19.26 6.94
C THR A 2 -0.16 -20.18 7.15
N LEU A 3 0.80 -20.12 6.23
CA LEU A 3 2.09 -20.82 6.37
C LEU A 3 3.04 -19.92 7.15
N ILE A 4 3.75 -20.51 8.11
CA ILE A 4 4.59 -19.78 9.05
C ILE A 4 5.90 -20.55 9.14
N SER A 5 7.01 -19.86 8.94
CA SER A 5 8.35 -20.41 9.13
C SER A 5 8.63 -20.52 10.62
N THR A 6 8.86 -21.74 11.11
CA THR A 6 9.20 -21.99 12.52
C THR A 6 10.52 -21.31 12.88
N ASP A 7 10.68 -20.93 14.15
CA ASP A 7 11.90 -20.28 14.69
C ASP A 7 12.28 -18.93 14.04
N THR A 8 11.35 -18.31 13.32
CA THR A 8 11.52 -16.95 12.78
C THR A 8 10.63 -15.93 13.51
N HIS A 9 10.82 -14.65 13.21
CA HIS A 9 9.94 -13.58 13.69
C HIS A 9 8.47 -13.76 13.29
N GLU A 10 8.18 -14.53 12.23
CA GLU A 10 6.81 -14.81 11.79
C GLU A 10 5.99 -15.52 12.88
N MET A 11 6.63 -16.37 13.69
CA MET A 11 5.98 -17.07 14.80
C MET A 11 5.45 -16.09 15.85
N TYR A 12 6.23 -15.05 16.16
CA TYR A 12 5.81 -14.01 17.10
C TYR A 12 4.56 -13.25 16.61
N TYR A 13 4.54 -12.86 15.33
CA TYR A 13 3.37 -12.19 14.75
C TYR A 13 2.15 -13.12 14.63
N SER A 14 2.41 -14.40 14.44
CA SER A 14 1.36 -15.42 14.39
C SER A 14 0.61 -15.55 15.71
N ASN A 15 1.30 -15.43 16.86
CA ASN A 15 0.65 -15.43 18.17
C ASN A 15 -0.30 -14.23 18.35
N LYS A 16 0.10 -13.04 17.91
CA LYS A 16 -0.77 -11.87 17.91
C LYS A 16 -1.99 -12.06 17.00
N ARG A 17 -1.79 -12.68 15.84
CA ARG A 17 -2.88 -13.02 14.92
C ARG A 17 -3.85 -14.04 15.52
N GLN A 18 -3.34 -15.04 16.24
CA GLN A 18 -4.18 -16.02 16.94
C GLN A 18 -5.08 -15.32 17.97
N GLN A 19 -4.51 -14.43 18.80
CA GLN A 19 -5.28 -13.63 19.75
C GLN A 19 -6.38 -12.81 19.04
N TYR A 20 -6.02 -12.09 17.98
CA TYR A 20 -6.99 -11.31 17.19
C TYR A 20 -8.12 -12.17 16.61
N LEU A 21 -7.82 -13.37 16.13
CA LEU A 21 -8.84 -14.29 15.60
C LEU A 21 -9.79 -14.78 16.71
N VAL A 22 -9.25 -15.08 17.90
CA VAL A 22 -10.07 -15.44 19.07
C VAL A 22 -10.97 -14.28 19.49
N ASP A 23 -10.43 -13.06 19.54
CA ASP A 23 -11.18 -11.87 19.95
C ASP A 23 -12.35 -11.56 19.00
N GLN A 24 -12.22 -11.91 17.72
CA GLN A 24 -13.29 -11.78 16.72
C GLN A 24 -14.29 -12.94 16.72
N GLY A 25 -14.07 -13.98 17.53
CA GLY A 25 -14.92 -15.16 17.60
C GLY A 25 -14.65 -16.20 16.51
N TYR A 26 -13.52 -16.15 15.81
CA TYR A 26 -13.13 -17.20 14.86
C TYR A 26 -12.56 -18.41 15.58
N THR A 27 -12.86 -19.60 15.04
CA THR A 27 -12.19 -20.84 15.44
C THR A 27 -10.98 -21.08 14.54
N PHE A 28 -9.84 -21.44 15.12
CA PHE A 28 -8.63 -21.78 14.37
C PHE A 28 -7.98 -23.06 14.90
N LYS A 29 -7.16 -23.68 14.07
CA LYS A 29 -6.37 -24.87 14.41
C LYS A 29 -4.95 -24.69 13.87
N VAL A 30 -3.97 -24.98 14.70
CA VAL A 30 -2.56 -25.09 14.27
C VAL A 30 -2.31 -26.50 13.78
N VAL A 31 -1.72 -26.64 12.60
CA VAL A 31 -1.34 -27.93 12.02
C VAL A 31 0.15 -27.90 11.73
N THR A 32 0.89 -28.82 12.35
CA THR A 32 2.36 -28.88 12.28
C THR A 32 2.87 -29.78 11.17
N GLU A 33 2.14 -30.85 10.87
CA GLU A 33 2.55 -31.86 9.89
C GLU A 33 1.38 -32.15 8.96
N LEU A 34 1.61 -31.93 7.67
CA LEU A 34 0.63 -32.14 6.60
C LEU A 34 1.16 -33.05 5.48
N TYR A 35 2.47 -33.34 5.48
CA TYR A 35 3.14 -34.11 4.44
C TYR A 35 4.39 -34.79 5.00
N ASP A 36 4.87 -35.82 4.30
CA ASP A 36 6.11 -36.52 4.62
C ASP A 36 7.31 -35.73 4.13
N LYS A 37 8.17 -35.26 5.04
CA LYS A 37 9.32 -34.38 4.72
C LYS A 37 10.33 -35.03 3.76
N ALA A 38 10.44 -36.36 3.81
CA ALA A 38 11.41 -37.13 3.02
C ALA A 38 11.23 -37.01 1.50
N THR A 39 10.08 -36.54 1.00
CA THR A 39 9.82 -36.46 -0.45
C THR A 39 10.52 -35.29 -1.14
N PHE A 40 11.06 -34.32 -0.40
CA PHE A 40 11.59 -33.06 -0.99
C PHE A 40 13.08 -32.82 -0.72
N GLU A 41 13.76 -33.72 0.00
CA GLU A 41 15.15 -33.51 0.45
C GLU A 41 16.10 -33.22 -0.74
N ASP A 42 15.99 -33.96 -1.84
CA ASP A 42 16.86 -33.78 -3.01
C ASP A 42 16.65 -32.41 -3.70
N SER A 43 15.40 -31.92 -3.73
CA SER A 43 15.06 -30.63 -4.34
C SER A 43 15.38 -29.41 -3.46
N GLN A 44 15.52 -29.59 -2.14
CA GLN A 44 15.75 -28.48 -1.22
C GLN A 44 17.13 -27.87 -1.38
N SER A 45 18.16 -28.67 -1.65
CA SER A 45 19.53 -28.17 -1.87
C SER A 45 19.64 -27.32 -3.13
N GLU A 46 18.93 -27.70 -4.20
CA GLU A 46 18.92 -26.95 -5.45
C GLU A 46 18.24 -25.59 -5.27
N LEU A 47 17.07 -25.57 -4.61
CA LEU A 47 16.35 -24.34 -4.29
C LEU A 47 17.17 -23.40 -3.39
N LEU A 48 17.92 -23.95 -2.43
CA LEU A 48 18.77 -23.13 -1.57
C LEU A 48 19.88 -22.43 -2.38
N ALA A 49 20.49 -23.13 -3.33
CA ALA A 49 21.52 -22.55 -4.20
C ALA A 49 20.95 -21.41 -5.06
N GLU A 50 19.76 -21.61 -5.64
CA GLU A 50 19.06 -20.58 -6.42
C GLU A 50 18.73 -19.33 -5.57
N VAL A 51 18.22 -19.50 -4.35
CA VAL A 51 17.92 -18.38 -3.45
C VAL A 51 19.16 -17.60 -3.07
N LEU A 52 20.29 -18.28 -2.83
CA LEU A 52 21.56 -17.61 -2.53
C LEU A 52 22.07 -16.81 -3.73
N GLU A 53 22.02 -17.37 -4.93
CA GLU A 53 22.39 -16.67 -6.16
C GLU A 53 21.52 -15.42 -6.38
N ALA A 54 20.20 -15.55 -6.18
CA ALA A 54 19.28 -14.42 -6.28
C ALA A 54 19.57 -13.31 -5.25
N GLN A 55 19.91 -13.67 -4.01
CA GLN A 55 20.27 -12.71 -2.96
C GLN A 55 21.59 -11.98 -3.25
N ASP A 56 22.58 -12.68 -3.80
CA ASP A 56 23.83 -12.05 -4.20
C ASP A 56 23.59 -11.09 -5.37
N LEU A 57 22.77 -11.48 -6.36
CA LEU A 57 22.38 -10.61 -7.46
C LEU A 57 21.66 -9.34 -7.00
N GLU A 58 20.73 -9.47 -6.05
CA GLU A 58 20.00 -8.34 -5.44
C GLU A 58 20.97 -7.36 -4.77
N LYS A 59 21.96 -7.86 -4.00
CA LYS A 59 22.98 -7.02 -3.39
C LYS A 59 23.85 -6.31 -4.43
N PHE A 60 24.26 -6.99 -5.50
CA PHE A 60 25.02 -6.36 -6.58
C PHE A 60 24.24 -5.22 -7.24
N ILE A 61 22.95 -5.41 -7.47
CA ILE A 61 22.06 -4.37 -8.03
C ILE A 61 21.92 -3.19 -7.04
N ASP A 62 21.74 -3.46 -5.75
CA ASP A 62 21.66 -2.42 -4.73
C ASP A 62 22.97 -1.63 -4.62
N ASP A 63 24.11 -2.30 -4.68
CA ASP A 63 25.43 -1.68 -4.66
C ASP A 63 25.70 -0.85 -5.93
N GLU A 64 25.32 -1.33 -7.12
CA GLU A 64 25.42 -0.58 -8.38
C GLU A 64 24.51 0.66 -8.36
N ASN A 65 23.28 0.53 -7.88
CA ASN A 65 22.38 1.67 -7.70
C ASN A 65 22.92 2.69 -6.68
N ALA A 66 23.55 2.20 -5.60
CA ALA A 66 24.22 3.04 -4.63
C ALA A 66 25.46 3.73 -5.21
N GLU A 67 26.19 3.10 -6.13
CA GLU A 67 27.33 3.69 -6.82
C GLU A 67 26.89 4.72 -7.88
N ILE A 68 25.88 4.41 -8.69
CA ILE A 68 25.27 5.34 -9.65
C ILE A 68 24.73 6.59 -8.92
N SER A 69 24.08 6.42 -7.76
CA SER A 69 23.61 7.55 -6.96
C SER A 69 24.75 8.40 -6.37
N LYS A 70 25.93 7.83 -6.14
CA LYS A 70 27.15 8.56 -5.71
C LYS A 70 27.87 9.25 -6.87
N ILE A 71 27.90 8.63 -8.06
CA ILE A 71 28.46 9.22 -9.29
C ILE A 71 27.55 10.35 -9.81
N GLY A 72 26.24 10.28 -9.56
CA GLY A 72 25.29 11.38 -9.73
C GLY A 72 25.41 12.51 -8.70
N GLY A 73 26.59 12.66 -8.07
CA GLY A 73 26.91 13.72 -7.14
C GLY A 73 26.90 15.11 -7.79
N ASP A 74 25.81 15.83 -7.50
CA ASP A 74 25.83 17.24 -7.09
C ASP A 74 25.78 18.39 -8.12
N GLU A 75 25.22 18.23 -9.33
CA GLU A 75 24.97 19.42 -10.19
C GLU A 75 23.57 19.64 -10.80
N ASP A 76 22.63 18.67 -10.85
CA ASP A 76 21.36 18.94 -11.59
C ASP A 76 20.04 18.41 -11.00
N LEU A 77 20.03 17.67 -9.88
CA LEU A 77 18.78 17.18 -9.28
C LEU A 77 18.07 18.21 -8.37
N SER A 78 18.74 19.30 -7.99
CA SER A 78 18.12 20.41 -7.25
C SER A 78 17.12 21.21 -8.11
N ARG A 79 17.12 21.01 -9.44
CA ARG A 79 16.15 21.58 -10.38
C ARG A 79 14.94 20.71 -10.66
N LEU A 80 15.02 19.40 -10.37
CA LEU A 80 13.94 18.43 -10.54
C LEU A 80 13.16 18.17 -9.25
N SER A 81 13.67 18.59 -8.09
CA SER A 81 12.85 18.77 -6.90
C SER A 81 11.93 19.97 -7.12
N GLY A 82 10.80 19.70 -7.79
CA GLY A 82 9.75 20.67 -8.00
C GLY A 82 9.44 21.37 -6.69
N LYS A 83 9.72 22.68 -6.63
CA LYS A 83 9.26 23.55 -5.54
C LYS A 83 7.78 23.27 -5.35
N LYS A 84 7.41 22.52 -4.30
CA LYS A 84 6.03 22.38 -3.86
C LYS A 84 5.59 23.76 -3.37
N LYS A 85 5.20 24.64 -4.28
CA LYS A 85 4.46 25.85 -3.94
C LYS A 85 3.23 25.35 -3.20
N LYS A 86 3.11 25.68 -1.91
CA LYS A 86 1.89 25.48 -1.14
C LYS A 86 0.79 26.27 -1.83
N THR A 87 0.05 25.61 -2.71
CA THR A 87 -1.16 26.12 -3.34
C THR A 87 -2.32 25.52 -2.58
N THR A 88 -3.33 26.34 -2.28
CA THR A 88 -4.58 25.88 -1.67
C THR A 88 -5.36 25.08 -2.71
N MET A 89 -6.12 24.06 -2.29
CA MET A 89 -6.90 23.22 -3.23
C MET A 89 -7.83 24.04 -4.15
N GLY A 90 -8.31 25.20 -3.70
CA GLY A 90 -9.10 26.12 -4.52
C GLY A 90 -8.36 26.66 -5.75
N ALA A 91 -7.05 26.95 -5.64
CA ALA A 91 -6.24 27.46 -6.74
C ALA A 91 -5.94 26.39 -7.79
N LEU A 92 -5.77 25.13 -7.39
CA LEU A 92 -5.54 24.00 -8.31
C LEU A 92 -6.80 23.62 -9.09
N SER A 93 -7.97 23.75 -8.46
CA SER A 93 -9.27 23.39 -9.03
C SER A 93 -9.84 24.45 -9.98
N GLY A 94 -9.18 25.60 -10.17
CA GLY A 94 -9.75 26.74 -10.89
C GLY A 94 -10.97 27.37 -10.20
N ALA A 95 -11.26 26.97 -8.96
CA ALA A 95 -12.42 27.38 -8.18
C ALA A 95 -12.18 28.67 -7.37
N ASP A 96 -10.91 29.12 -7.27
CA ASP A 96 -10.48 30.28 -6.46
C ASP A 96 -11.05 31.64 -6.92
N GLY A 97 -11.82 31.65 -8.01
CA GLY A 97 -12.54 32.83 -8.51
C GLY A 97 -14.02 32.61 -8.79
N SER A 98 -14.56 31.40 -8.54
CA SER A 98 -15.94 31.06 -8.85
C SER A 98 -16.91 31.61 -7.80
N LYS A 99 -17.20 32.91 -7.84
CA LYS A 99 -18.33 33.46 -7.08
C LYS A 99 -19.62 33.06 -7.78
N TYR A 100 -20.48 32.34 -7.05
CA TYR A 100 -21.83 31.99 -7.49
C TYR A 100 -22.62 33.27 -7.75
N MET A 101 -22.86 33.58 -9.03
CA MET A 101 -23.77 34.64 -9.44
C MET A 101 -25.17 34.04 -9.47
N GLU A 102 -25.96 34.25 -8.42
CA GLU A 102 -27.39 33.97 -8.50
C GLU A 102 -28.04 34.99 -9.42
N TYR A 103 -28.37 34.56 -10.64
CA TYR A 103 -29.41 35.24 -11.40
C TYR A 103 -30.72 34.94 -10.66
N SER A 104 -31.21 35.92 -9.90
CA SER A 104 -32.58 35.96 -9.43
C SER A 104 -33.52 36.01 -10.64
N THR A 105 -33.70 34.85 -11.28
CA THR A 105 -34.77 34.64 -12.23
C THR A 105 -36.02 34.42 -11.39
N GLY A 106 -36.73 35.54 -11.19
CA GLY A 106 -37.99 35.57 -10.49
C GLY A 106 -39.00 34.58 -11.07
N HIS A 107 -39.98 34.25 -10.22
CA HIS A 107 -41.31 33.76 -10.56
C HIS A 107 -41.37 32.61 -11.58
N GLY A 108 -41.32 31.38 -11.05
CA GLY A 108 -41.80 30.20 -11.75
C GLY A 108 -41.49 28.94 -10.97
N ALA A 109 -42.52 28.17 -10.62
CA ALA A 109 -42.38 26.89 -9.95
C ALA A 109 -41.60 25.91 -10.85
N LYS A 110 -40.28 25.80 -10.62
CA LYS A 110 -39.43 24.82 -11.29
C LYS A 110 -39.43 23.55 -10.46
N GLN A 111 -39.83 22.46 -11.13
CA GLN A 111 -39.77 21.07 -10.67
C GLN A 111 -38.56 20.83 -9.77
N ARG A 112 -38.82 20.65 -8.48
CA ARG A 112 -37.79 20.30 -7.50
C ARG A 112 -37.57 18.79 -7.57
N HIS A 113 -36.32 18.39 -7.58
CA HIS A 113 -35.94 16.99 -7.61
C HIS A 113 -36.51 16.25 -6.39
N ASN A 114 -37.09 15.06 -6.60
CA ASN A 114 -37.86 14.32 -5.60
C ASN A 114 -37.08 14.05 -4.30
N LEU A 115 -35.75 13.91 -4.39
CA LEU A 115 -34.86 13.69 -3.24
C LEU A 115 -34.77 14.87 -2.26
N PHE A 116 -35.17 16.09 -2.65
CA PHE A 116 -35.05 17.28 -1.79
C PHE A 116 -36.40 17.80 -1.29
N ARG A 117 -37.47 17.01 -1.43
CA ARG A 117 -38.82 17.39 -1.02
C ARG A 117 -39.04 17.27 0.48
N ASP A 118 -38.45 16.27 1.12
CA ASP A 118 -38.89 15.83 2.46
C ASP A 118 -38.03 16.38 3.61
N ARG A 119 -37.18 17.38 3.37
CA ARG A 119 -36.36 18.00 4.43
C ARG A 119 -36.96 19.25 5.06
N TYR A 120 -38.15 19.66 4.62
CA TYR A 120 -38.90 20.76 5.22
C TYR A 120 -40.37 20.39 5.29
N LYS A 121 -40.72 19.68 6.37
CA LYS A 121 -42.04 19.71 6.98
C LYS A 121 -41.85 19.97 8.47
#